data_AF-A0A7C3J8M6-F1
#
_entry.id   AF-A0A7C3J8M6-F1
#
_cell.length_a   1.000
_cell.length_b   1.000
_cell.length_c   1.000
_cell.angle_alpha   90.00
_cell.angle_beta   90.00
_cell.angle_gamma   90.00
#
_symmetry.space_group_name_H-M   'P 1'
#
loop_
_entity.id
_entity.type
_entity.pdbx_description
1 polymer ?
#
loop_
_entity_poly.entity_id
_entity_poly.type
_entity_poly.pdbx_seq_one_letter_code
_entity_poly.pdbx_strand_id
1 'polypeptide(L)'
;MKIPPSAHFTPVPLAQRFNTDNQRLPDTLKPPEDKSVLYGPQSFQGIPFELGLPDQANVILLADREVRIDLDSIQASYVIFVHVVEDRITNYLDGLADFAADGNELGQLVSEYSLEYTDGATAVTPILRRFAIQQSRIRWGASPFAAVPIFKHEAYASSSEDQALGRWSAAGYGRGETRVSSGRDSRPEKLWLYALPNPHPDKPIRQIICTPKEERSAIYAISYTGVQEHPLRPGVRQKLRLALPEGAKLNALGTLDGAEIDLGLVISARAVLEYDRERWLGQEPNVQPVQSNQSVVIEYLAHPMAKLYIPTGPDSHAVYDLAQANDGAVATIN
;
A
#
# COMPACT_ATOMS: atom_id res chain seq x y z
N MET A 1 5.44 9.29 12.14
CA MET A 1 5.93 10.32 11.20
C MET A 1 5.03 10.25 9.97
N LYS A 2 4.55 11.37 9.42
CA LYS A 2 3.63 11.36 8.27
C LYS A 2 4.36 11.96 7.06
N ILE A 3 4.85 11.11 6.16
CA ILE A 3 5.39 11.55 4.88
C ILE A 3 4.25 11.93 3.92
N PRO A 4 4.49 12.83 2.96
CA PRO A 4 3.49 13.14 1.94
C PRO A 4 3.18 11.93 1.06
N PRO A 5 1.97 11.83 0.49
CA PRO A 5 1.69 10.88 -0.58
C PRO A 5 2.55 11.17 -1.81
N SER A 6 2.72 10.18 -2.67
CA SER A 6 3.46 10.32 -3.92
C SER A 6 2.78 11.33 -4.85
N ALA A 7 3.57 12.24 -5.41
CA ALA A 7 3.10 13.25 -6.36
C ALA A 7 2.79 12.69 -7.76
N HIS A 8 3.07 11.41 -8.01
CA HIS A 8 2.82 10.76 -9.31
C HIS A 8 1.35 10.35 -9.51
N PHE A 9 0.49 10.61 -8.53
CA PHE A 9 -0.89 10.16 -8.50
C PHE A 9 -1.82 11.35 -8.28
N THR A 10 -3.00 11.28 -8.87
CA THR A 10 -4.04 12.31 -8.73
C THR A 10 -5.35 11.67 -8.31
N PRO A 11 -5.92 12.04 -7.14
CA PRO A 11 -7.24 11.59 -6.72
C PRO A 11 -8.32 12.03 -7.71
N VAL A 12 -9.31 11.17 -7.94
CA VAL A 12 -10.51 11.50 -8.71
C VAL A 12 -11.58 12.00 -7.73
N PRO A 13 -12.13 13.22 -7.91
CA PRO A 13 -13.23 13.70 -7.07
C PRO A 13 -14.52 12.90 -7.31
N LEU A 14 -15.02 12.22 -6.27
CA LEU A 14 -16.23 11.39 -6.37
C LEU A 14 -17.46 11.95 -5.66
N ALA A 15 -17.35 13.14 -5.05
CA ALA A 15 -18.41 13.72 -4.20
C ALA A 15 -19.80 13.77 -4.88
N GLN A 16 -19.85 14.04 -6.19
CA GLN A 16 -21.09 14.10 -6.97
C GLN A 16 -21.56 12.74 -7.53
N ARG A 17 -20.80 11.67 -7.27
CA ARG A 17 -21.06 10.31 -7.77
C ARG A 17 -21.36 9.32 -6.66
N PHE A 18 -21.02 9.63 -5.41
CA PHE A 18 -21.48 8.88 -4.24
C PHE A 18 -23.01 8.81 -4.23
N ASN A 19 -23.54 7.62 -3.95
CA ASN A 19 -24.97 7.34 -4.03
C ASN A 19 -25.56 6.75 -2.73
N THR A 20 -24.71 6.44 -1.75
CA THR A 20 -25.13 6.02 -0.41
C THR A 20 -24.11 6.45 0.65
N ASP A 21 -24.53 6.41 1.91
CA ASP A 21 -23.68 6.58 3.08
C ASP A 21 -23.18 5.20 3.52
N ASN A 22 -21.88 5.08 3.78
CA ASN A 22 -21.24 3.83 4.21
C ASN A 22 -21.84 3.26 5.49
N GLN A 23 -22.46 4.09 6.35
CA GLN A 23 -23.12 3.65 7.57
C GLN A 23 -24.45 2.94 7.30
N ARG A 24 -25.01 3.13 6.10
CA ARG A 24 -26.27 2.52 5.65
C ARG A 24 -26.05 1.26 4.80
N LEU A 25 -24.80 0.87 4.56
CA LEU A 25 -24.48 -0.38 3.88
C LEU A 25 -24.97 -1.58 4.72
N PRO A 26 -25.39 -2.68 4.07
CA PRO A 26 -25.72 -3.91 4.79
C PRO A 26 -24.49 -4.44 5.55
N ASP A 27 -24.72 -5.25 6.58
CA ASP A 27 -23.64 -5.77 7.44
C ASP A 27 -22.51 -6.44 6.67
N THR A 28 -22.86 -7.16 5.61
CA THR A 28 -21.97 -7.84 4.67
C THR A 28 -21.11 -6.90 3.83
N LEU A 29 -21.45 -5.62 3.71
CA LEU A 29 -20.66 -4.58 3.03
C LEU A 29 -20.17 -3.49 3.97
N LYS A 30 -20.35 -3.63 5.29
CA LYS A 30 -19.91 -2.60 6.23
C LYS A 30 -18.40 -2.37 6.12
N PRO A 31 -17.96 -1.09 6.10
CA PRO A 31 -16.55 -0.75 6.06
C PRO A 31 -15.81 -1.28 7.30
N PRO A 32 -14.47 -1.23 7.29
CA PRO A 32 -13.68 -1.43 8.50
C PRO A 32 -14.15 -0.57 9.68
N GLU A 33 -14.07 -1.10 10.90
CA GLU A 33 -14.43 -0.39 12.14
C GLU A 33 -13.59 0.87 12.38
N ASP A 34 -12.35 0.87 11.90
CA ASP A 34 -11.45 2.02 12.00
C ASP A 34 -11.95 3.17 11.10
N LYS A 35 -12.71 4.09 11.69
CA LYS A 35 -13.24 5.26 10.99
C LYS A 35 -12.16 6.22 10.48
N SER A 36 -10.92 6.14 10.98
CA SER A 36 -9.84 7.04 10.56
C SER A 36 -9.42 6.85 9.11
N VAL A 37 -9.75 5.69 8.51
CA VAL A 37 -9.45 5.36 7.11
C VAL A 37 -10.64 5.50 6.17
N LEU A 38 -11.79 6.01 6.63
CA LEU A 38 -13.04 6.00 5.84
C LEU A 38 -13.44 7.34 5.24
N TYR A 39 -12.79 8.43 5.66
CA TYR A 39 -13.27 9.77 5.34
C TYR A 39 -12.15 10.72 4.93
N GLY A 40 -12.50 11.65 4.03
CA GLY A 40 -11.64 12.76 3.60
C GLY A 40 -10.34 12.34 2.90
N PRO A 41 -9.34 13.23 2.88
CA PRO A 41 -8.04 12.94 2.25
C PRO A 41 -7.30 11.81 2.96
N GLN A 42 -6.97 10.76 2.21
CA GLN A 42 -6.25 9.59 2.70
C GLN A 42 -5.02 9.29 1.83
N SER A 43 -4.05 8.57 2.42
CA SER A 43 -2.91 8.01 1.69
C SER A 43 -2.79 6.53 2.02
N PHE A 44 -3.01 5.68 1.03
CA PHE A 44 -2.90 4.22 1.17
C PHE A 44 -1.75 3.72 0.31
N GLN A 45 -0.80 3.00 0.92
CA GLN A 45 0.43 2.56 0.23
C GLN A 45 1.21 3.72 -0.44
N GLY A 46 1.08 4.95 0.06
CA GLY A 46 1.68 6.15 -0.54
C GLY A 46 0.87 6.80 -1.66
N ILE A 47 -0.27 6.21 -2.05
CA ILE A 47 -1.15 6.73 -3.10
C ILE A 47 -2.22 7.63 -2.46
N PRO A 48 -2.40 8.88 -2.93
CA PRO A 48 -3.42 9.79 -2.43
C PRO A 48 -4.82 9.42 -2.95
N PHE A 49 -5.81 9.57 -2.07
CA PHE A 49 -7.23 9.38 -2.36
C PHE A 49 -8.07 10.45 -1.66
N GLU A 50 -9.21 10.79 -2.26
CA GLU A 50 -10.23 11.65 -1.66
C GLU A 50 -11.48 10.80 -1.36
N LEU A 51 -11.66 10.41 -0.10
CA LEU A 51 -12.84 9.66 0.34
C LEU A 51 -13.95 10.65 0.71
N GLY A 52 -15.20 10.18 0.73
CA GLY A 52 -16.33 11.02 1.11
C GLY A 52 -16.28 11.50 2.56
N LEU A 53 -17.13 12.48 2.90
CA LEU A 53 -17.27 13.00 4.26
C LEU A 53 -18.33 12.22 5.05
N PRO A 54 -18.28 12.21 6.39
CA PRO A 54 -19.30 11.55 7.20
C PRO A 54 -20.69 12.20 7.03
N ASP A 55 -21.74 11.46 7.43
CA ASP A 55 -23.13 11.92 7.52
C ASP A 55 -23.76 12.38 6.19
N GLN A 56 -23.20 11.93 5.07
CA GLN A 56 -23.72 12.15 3.72
C GLN A 56 -23.37 10.97 2.81
N ALA A 57 -23.81 11.01 1.54
CA ALA A 57 -23.35 10.02 0.57
C ALA A 57 -21.82 10.13 0.40
N ASN A 58 -21.12 9.03 0.69
CA ASN A 58 -19.65 8.97 0.79
C ASN A 58 -19.04 7.71 0.19
N VAL A 59 -19.87 6.87 -0.45
CA VAL A 59 -19.45 5.65 -1.15
C VAL A 59 -20.35 5.43 -2.37
N ILE A 60 -19.78 4.84 -3.41
CA ILE A 60 -20.53 4.35 -4.58
C ILE A 60 -20.89 2.89 -4.31
N LEU A 61 -22.17 2.62 -4.07
CA LEU A 61 -22.70 1.27 -4.08
C LEU A 61 -23.06 0.87 -5.51
N LEU A 62 -22.41 -0.17 -6.01
CA LEU A 62 -22.74 -0.84 -7.27
C LEU A 62 -23.65 -2.03 -6.96
N ALA A 63 -24.95 -1.87 -7.18
CA ALA A 63 -25.94 -2.92 -6.94
C ALA A 63 -26.86 -3.15 -8.15
N ASP A 64 -27.47 -2.09 -8.66
CA ASP A 64 -28.51 -2.16 -9.70
C ASP A 64 -28.24 -1.22 -10.87
N ARG A 65 -27.60 -0.08 -10.61
CA ARG A 65 -27.35 0.96 -11.60
C ARG A 65 -25.87 1.18 -11.85
N GLU A 66 -25.58 1.38 -13.13
CA GLU A 66 -24.28 1.83 -13.59
C GLU A 66 -23.97 3.24 -13.07
N VAL A 67 -22.70 3.47 -12.73
CA VAL A 67 -22.19 4.77 -12.31
C VAL A 67 -21.14 5.25 -13.31
N ARG A 68 -21.30 6.49 -13.76
CA ARG A 68 -20.43 7.15 -14.74
C ARG A 68 -19.63 8.26 -14.06
N ILE A 69 -18.31 8.25 -14.20
CA ILE A 69 -17.39 9.18 -13.53
C ILE A 69 -16.58 9.90 -14.60
N ASP A 70 -16.87 11.20 -14.79
CA ASP A 70 -16.19 12.03 -15.77
C ASP A 70 -14.76 12.36 -15.30
N LEU A 71 -13.81 12.32 -16.22
CA LEU A 71 -12.38 12.52 -15.92
C LEU A 71 -11.75 13.67 -16.71
N ASP A 72 -12.53 14.49 -17.41
CA ASP A 72 -12.04 15.66 -18.15
C ASP A 72 -10.85 15.39 -19.10
N SER A 73 -10.83 14.20 -19.74
CA SER A 73 -9.83 13.82 -20.76
C SER A 73 -8.40 13.64 -20.24
N ILE A 74 -8.22 12.87 -19.16
CA ILE A 74 -6.89 12.58 -18.60
C ILE A 74 -6.14 11.49 -19.39
N GLN A 75 -4.81 11.53 -19.38
CA GLN A 75 -3.98 10.38 -19.75
C GLN A 75 -3.50 9.67 -18.48
N ALA A 76 -3.68 8.35 -18.43
CA ALA A 76 -3.26 7.53 -17.30
C ALA A 76 -2.85 6.15 -17.77
N SER A 77 -1.80 5.60 -17.16
CA SER A 77 -1.38 4.21 -17.36
C SER A 77 -2.16 3.25 -16.46
N TYR A 78 -2.56 3.73 -15.27
CA TYR A 78 -3.38 2.98 -14.33
C TYR A 78 -4.45 3.86 -13.68
N VAL A 79 -5.59 3.25 -13.39
CA VAL A 79 -6.63 3.77 -12.50
C VAL A 79 -6.70 2.87 -11.28
N ILE A 80 -6.52 3.44 -10.09
CA ILE A 80 -6.45 2.72 -8.83
C ILE A 80 -7.74 2.91 -8.07
N PHE A 81 -8.39 1.80 -7.72
CA PHE A 81 -9.66 1.77 -6.99
C PHE A 81 -9.43 1.36 -5.53
N VAL A 82 -10.13 2.04 -4.61
CA VAL A 82 -10.36 1.56 -3.24
C VAL A 82 -11.76 0.95 -3.22
N HIS A 83 -11.86 -0.37 -3.13
CA HIS A 83 -13.16 -1.05 -3.24
C HIS A 83 -13.24 -2.35 -2.44
N VAL A 84 -14.47 -2.87 -2.32
CA VAL A 84 -14.78 -4.12 -1.62
C VAL A 84 -16.02 -4.76 -2.23
N VAL A 85 -16.07 -6.09 -2.26
CA VAL A 85 -17.29 -6.86 -2.63
C VAL A 85 -17.98 -7.34 -1.36
N GLU A 86 -19.27 -7.62 -1.45
CA GLU A 86 -20.06 -8.11 -0.33
C GLU A 86 -19.47 -9.39 0.30
N ASP A 87 -19.40 -9.43 1.64
CA ASP A 87 -19.02 -10.62 2.39
C ASP A 87 -20.03 -11.74 2.12
N ARG A 88 -19.52 -12.91 1.77
CA ARG A 88 -20.32 -14.11 1.60
C ARG A 88 -20.02 -15.11 2.68
N ILE A 89 -21.08 -15.72 3.20
CA ILE A 89 -20.99 -16.92 3.99
C ILE A 89 -20.59 -18.05 3.05
N THR A 90 -19.45 -18.65 3.31
CA THR A 90 -18.94 -19.78 2.54
C THR A 90 -19.82 -20.98 2.86
N ASN A 91 -20.44 -21.56 1.84
CA ASN A 91 -21.19 -22.81 1.98
C ASN A 91 -20.37 -23.93 1.33
N TYR A 92 -19.77 -24.79 2.15
CA TYR A 92 -18.99 -25.93 1.68
C TYR A 92 -19.88 -27.09 1.25
N LEU A 93 -21.07 -27.23 1.85
CA LEU A 93 -22.05 -28.26 1.51
C LEU A 93 -23.46 -27.87 1.94
N ASP A 94 -24.42 -28.00 1.02
CA ASP A 94 -25.83 -27.75 1.31
C ASP A 94 -26.33 -28.53 2.54
N GLY A 95 -26.91 -27.80 3.49
CA GLY A 95 -27.46 -28.37 4.74
C GLY A 95 -26.46 -28.46 5.89
N LEU A 96 -25.17 -28.14 5.68
CA LEU A 96 -24.25 -27.85 6.78
C LEU A 96 -24.39 -26.38 7.19
N ALA A 97 -24.43 -26.16 8.50
CA ALA A 97 -24.44 -24.81 9.06
C ALA A 97 -23.04 -24.20 8.94
N ASP A 98 -22.70 -23.72 7.76
CA ASP A 98 -21.53 -22.89 7.58
C ASP A 98 -21.92 -21.43 7.85
N PHE A 99 -21.37 -20.88 8.92
CA PHE A 99 -21.55 -19.47 9.32
C PHE A 99 -20.27 -18.66 9.05
N ALA A 100 -19.25 -19.29 8.47
CA ALA A 100 -17.96 -18.68 8.23
C ALA A 100 -17.98 -17.91 6.90
N ALA A 101 -17.72 -16.60 6.95
CA ALA A 101 -17.36 -15.83 5.78
C ALA A 101 -15.84 -15.88 5.61
N ASP A 102 -15.34 -16.87 4.87
CA ASP A 102 -13.89 -17.08 4.74
C ASP A 102 -13.26 -16.33 3.56
N GLY A 103 -14.06 -15.99 2.55
CA GLY A 103 -13.64 -15.28 1.35
C GLY A 103 -12.96 -16.16 0.29
N ASN A 104 -13.05 -17.49 0.39
CA ASN A 104 -12.37 -18.40 -0.53
C ASN A 104 -13.04 -18.57 -1.90
N GLU A 105 -14.31 -18.20 -2.03
CA GLU A 105 -15.01 -18.17 -3.33
C GLU A 105 -14.23 -17.35 -4.35
N LEU A 106 -14.19 -17.85 -5.60
CA LEU A 106 -13.25 -17.38 -6.61
C LEU A 106 -13.93 -17.22 -7.97
N GLY A 107 -13.57 -16.15 -8.69
CA GLY A 107 -13.78 -16.04 -10.13
C GLY A 107 -15.15 -15.55 -10.56
N GLN A 108 -16.09 -15.35 -9.64
CA GLN A 108 -17.39 -14.78 -9.97
C GLN A 108 -17.26 -13.32 -10.46
N LEU A 109 -18.08 -12.96 -11.45
CA LEU A 109 -18.12 -11.61 -12.02
C LEU A 109 -18.87 -10.65 -11.09
N VAL A 110 -18.13 -9.76 -10.43
CA VAL A 110 -18.70 -8.77 -9.51
C VAL A 110 -19.26 -7.58 -10.28
N SER A 111 -18.42 -7.00 -11.14
CA SER A 111 -18.74 -5.79 -11.91
C SER A 111 -17.88 -5.71 -13.16
N GLU A 112 -18.17 -4.77 -14.04
CA GLU A 112 -17.29 -4.37 -15.14
C GLU A 112 -16.86 -2.92 -14.94
N TYR A 113 -15.56 -2.65 -15.03
CA TYR A 113 -15.03 -1.29 -15.07
C TYR A 113 -14.56 -1.01 -16.49
N SER A 114 -15.10 0.04 -17.09
CA SER A 114 -14.80 0.43 -18.46
C SER A 114 -14.14 1.80 -18.51
N LEU A 115 -13.11 1.92 -19.34
CA LEU A 115 -12.48 3.19 -19.69
C LEU A 115 -13.03 3.62 -21.05
N GLU A 116 -13.79 4.70 -21.09
CA GLU A 116 -14.24 5.35 -22.32
C GLU A 116 -13.25 6.45 -22.70
N TYR A 117 -12.74 6.42 -23.92
CA TYR A 117 -11.78 7.38 -24.46
C TYR A 117 -12.47 8.52 -25.20
N THR A 118 -11.76 9.63 -25.41
CA THR A 118 -12.30 10.81 -26.12
C THR A 118 -12.64 10.54 -27.59
N ASP A 119 -12.06 9.50 -28.20
CA ASP A 119 -12.36 9.05 -29.56
C ASP A 119 -13.61 8.15 -29.63
N GLY A 120 -14.26 7.89 -28.50
CA GLY A 120 -15.45 7.04 -28.39
C GLY A 120 -15.14 5.54 -28.28
N ALA A 121 -13.87 5.13 -28.30
CA ALA A 121 -13.50 3.75 -28.01
C ALA A 121 -13.72 3.44 -26.52
N THR A 122 -13.97 2.17 -26.20
CA THR A 122 -14.16 1.71 -24.82
C THR A 122 -13.34 0.46 -24.56
N ALA A 123 -12.60 0.44 -23.46
CA ALA A 123 -11.92 -0.75 -22.96
C ALA A 123 -12.66 -1.26 -21.70
N VAL A 124 -13.24 -2.45 -21.78
CA VAL A 124 -14.01 -3.07 -20.68
C VAL A 124 -13.13 -4.08 -19.95
N THR A 125 -13.08 -4.01 -18.62
CA THR A 125 -12.38 -4.99 -17.78
C THR A 125 -13.33 -5.65 -16.79
N PRO A 126 -13.44 -6.99 -16.79
CA PRO A 126 -14.23 -7.72 -15.81
C PRO A 126 -13.53 -7.69 -14.44
N ILE A 127 -14.29 -7.36 -13.40
CA ILE A 127 -13.83 -7.35 -12.02
C ILE A 127 -14.30 -8.65 -11.37
N LEU A 128 -13.35 -9.59 -11.22
CA LEU A 128 -13.62 -10.91 -10.67
C LEU A 128 -13.30 -10.98 -9.18
N ARG A 129 -14.16 -11.66 -8.42
CA ARG A 129 -13.96 -11.96 -7.00
C ARG A 129 -12.64 -12.70 -6.78
N ARG A 130 -11.90 -12.27 -5.76
CA ARG A 130 -10.58 -12.76 -5.35
C ARG A 130 -9.49 -12.62 -6.42
N PHE A 131 -9.76 -11.95 -7.54
CA PHE A 131 -8.74 -11.47 -8.46
C PHE A 131 -8.52 -9.97 -8.27
N ALA A 132 -9.44 -9.16 -8.79
CA ALA A 132 -9.35 -7.71 -8.75
C ALA A 132 -9.96 -7.13 -7.47
N ILE A 133 -10.99 -7.76 -6.92
CA ILE A 133 -11.69 -7.29 -5.72
C ILE A 133 -11.85 -8.44 -4.71
N GLN A 134 -11.95 -8.11 -3.42
CA GLN A 134 -12.28 -9.09 -2.39
C GLN A 134 -13.17 -8.46 -1.32
N GLN A 135 -13.82 -9.31 -0.54
CA GLN A 135 -14.63 -8.95 0.60
C GLN A 135 -13.79 -8.43 1.77
N SER A 136 -14.41 -7.73 2.72
CA SER A 136 -13.69 -7.04 3.81
C SER A 136 -13.12 -8.05 4.80
N ARG A 137 -13.95 -9.03 5.17
CA ARG A 137 -13.67 -10.00 6.22
C ARG A 137 -13.25 -11.30 5.57
N ILE A 138 -11.96 -11.60 5.63
CA ILE A 138 -11.37 -12.81 5.05
C ILE A 138 -10.64 -13.65 6.10
N ARG A 139 -10.51 -14.95 5.84
CA ARG A 139 -9.60 -15.84 6.57
C ARG A 139 -8.26 -15.94 5.86
N TRP A 140 -7.31 -16.57 6.55
CA TRP A 140 -5.98 -16.78 6.00
C TRP A 140 -6.04 -17.53 4.66
N GLY A 141 -5.28 -17.07 3.67
CA GLY A 141 -5.27 -17.61 2.31
C GLY A 141 -6.29 -16.99 1.34
N ALA A 142 -7.33 -16.30 1.82
CA ALA A 142 -8.40 -15.75 0.98
C ALA A 142 -8.11 -14.33 0.42
N SER A 143 -6.85 -13.95 0.30
CA SER A 143 -6.48 -12.66 -0.31
C SER A 143 -6.72 -12.62 -1.82
N PRO A 144 -7.02 -11.44 -2.40
CA PRO A 144 -7.11 -11.28 -3.84
C PRO A 144 -5.72 -11.36 -4.50
N PHE A 145 -5.69 -11.83 -5.76
CA PHE A 145 -4.46 -12.04 -6.52
C PHE A 145 -3.87 -10.75 -7.12
N ALA A 146 -4.72 -9.83 -7.59
CA ALA A 146 -4.31 -8.61 -8.28
C ALA A 146 -4.47 -7.34 -7.43
N ALA A 147 -5.00 -7.48 -6.20
CA ALA A 147 -5.19 -6.38 -5.27
C ALA A 147 -4.40 -6.56 -3.96
N VAL A 148 -4.14 -5.43 -3.31
CA VAL A 148 -3.46 -5.36 -2.00
C VAL A 148 -4.35 -4.63 -1.01
N PRO A 149 -4.25 -4.89 0.30
CA PRO A 149 -5.04 -4.13 1.27
C PRO A 149 -4.54 -2.67 1.33
N ILE A 150 -5.42 -1.76 1.76
CA ILE A 150 -5.06 -0.36 1.99
C ILE A 150 -3.95 -0.16 3.04
N PHE A 151 -3.78 -1.14 3.95
CA PHE A 151 -2.78 -1.13 5.00
C PHE A 151 -1.40 -1.56 4.49
N LYS A 152 -0.38 -0.77 4.83
CA LYS A 152 1.03 -1.09 4.52
C LYS A 152 1.48 -2.37 5.22
N HIS A 153 2.48 -3.02 4.64
CA HIS A 153 3.30 -3.98 5.36
C HIS A 153 4.13 -3.22 6.41
N GLU A 154 4.37 -3.84 7.56
CA GLU A 154 5.13 -3.23 8.65
C GLU A 154 6.38 -4.08 8.92
N ALA A 155 7.54 -3.44 8.98
CA ALA A 155 8.75 -4.02 9.52
C ALA A 155 8.98 -3.43 10.92
N TYR A 156 9.37 -4.27 11.88
CA TYR A 156 9.57 -3.83 13.26
C TYR A 156 10.84 -4.43 13.87
N ALA A 157 11.28 -3.82 14.96
CA ALA A 157 12.40 -4.31 15.76
C ALA A 157 12.03 -5.65 16.42
N SER A 158 13.04 -6.47 16.73
CA SER A 158 12.77 -7.65 17.57
C SER A 158 12.40 -7.21 19.00
N SER A 159 11.72 -8.06 19.76
CA SER A 159 11.37 -7.76 21.15
C SER A 159 12.59 -7.42 22.01
N SER A 160 13.75 -8.03 21.74
CA SER A 160 15.00 -7.72 22.43
C SER A 160 15.57 -6.36 22.05
N GLU A 161 15.46 -5.96 20.78
CA GLU A 161 15.87 -4.63 20.32
C GLU A 161 14.96 -3.54 20.91
N ASP A 162 13.64 -3.75 20.91
CA ASP A 162 12.69 -2.83 21.56
C ASP A 162 12.97 -2.73 23.06
N GLN A 163 13.20 -3.84 23.75
CA GLN A 163 13.55 -3.85 25.18
C GLN A 163 14.87 -3.10 25.45
N ALA A 164 15.90 -3.31 24.63
CA ALA A 164 17.18 -2.61 24.76
C ALA A 164 17.05 -1.09 24.54
N LEU A 165 16.04 -0.67 23.77
CA LEU A 165 15.69 0.73 23.54
C LEU A 165 14.67 1.27 24.57
N GLY A 166 14.25 0.48 25.55
CA GLY A 166 13.23 0.86 26.54
C GLY A 166 11.83 1.04 25.94
N ARG A 167 11.56 0.40 24.79
CA ARG A 167 10.28 0.44 24.07
C ARG A 167 9.44 -0.78 24.42
N TRP A 168 8.14 -0.62 24.26
CA TRP A 168 7.23 -1.76 24.25
C TRP A 168 7.40 -2.52 22.93
N SER A 169 7.50 -3.84 23.01
CA SER A 169 7.61 -4.69 21.84
C SER A 169 6.41 -4.49 20.92
N ALA A 170 6.67 -4.18 19.64
CA ALA A 170 5.61 -4.00 18.64
C ALA A 170 4.82 -5.28 18.34
N ALA A 171 5.44 -6.45 18.56
CA ALA A 171 4.81 -7.76 18.39
C ALA A 171 5.10 -8.69 19.57
N GLY A 172 4.18 -9.62 19.84
CA GLY A 172 4.39 -10.67 20.84
C GLY A 172 5.38 -11.75 20.39
N TYR A 173 5.78 -12.61 21.34
CA TYR A 173 6.63 -13.77 21.10
C TYR A 173 6.09 -14.67 19.96
N GLY A 174 6.99 -15.24 19.15
CA GLY A 174 6.66 -15.99 17.94
C GLY A 174 6.38 -15.09 16.72
N ARG A 175 5.38 -14.21 16.78
CA ARG A 175 5.12 -13.25 15.67
C ARG A 175 6.32 -12.32 15.45
N GLY A 176 6.90 -11.87 16.57
CA GLY A 176 8.08 -11.00 16.62
C GLY A 176 9.32 -11.54 15.90
N GLU A 177 9.46 -12.86 15.76
CA GLU A 177 10.65 -13.51 15.21
C GLU A 177 10.85 -13.23 13.72
N THR A 178 9.74 -13.10 12.98
CA THR A 178 9.77 -12.78 11.55
C THR A 178 9.99 -11.29 11.28
N ARG A 179 9.83 -10.45 12.30
CA ARG A 179 10.05 -8.99 12.26
C ARG A 179 9.21 -8.25 11.21
N VAL A 180 8.13 -8.87 10.76
CA VAL A 180 7.25 -8.34 9.72
C VAL A 180 5.79 -8.62 10.08
N SER A 181 4.91 -7.70 9.72
CA SER A 181 3.47 -7.91 9.69
C SER A 181 2.98 -7.62 8.29
N SER A 182 2.30 -8.59 7.69
CA SER A 182 1.66 -8.37 6.41
C SER A 182 0.49 -7.41 6.58
N GLY A 183 0.32 -6.43 5.68
CA GLY A 183 -0.90 -5.61 5.63
C GLY A 183 -2.18 -6.43 5.46
N ARG A 184 -2.05 -7.71 5.05
CA ARG A 184 -3.15 -8.68 4.94
C ARG A 184 -3.54 -9.28 6.30
N ASP A 185 -2.63 -9.32 7.26
CA ASP A 185 -2.85 -9.95 8.56
C ASP A 185 -2.91 -8.92 9.71
N SER A 186 -2.49 -7.68 9.44
CA SER A 186 -2.42 -6.61 10.44
C SER A 186 -3.79 -6.13 10.92
N ARG A 187 -4.83 -6.25 10.08
CA ARG A 187 -6.19 -5.83 10.38
C ARG A 187 -7.23 -6.88 9.97
N PRO A 188 -8.28 -7.10 10.79
CA PRO A 188 -9.31 -8.09 10.49
C PRO A 188 -10.12 -7.71 9.24
N GLU A 189 -10.49 -6.45 9.13
CA GLU A 189 -11.34 -5.89 8.07
C GLU A 189 -10.50 -5.05 7.10
N LYS A 190 -10.88 -5.05 5.82
CA LYS A 190 -10.04 -4.54 4.74
C LYS A 190 -10.86 -3.80 3.69
N LEU A 191 -10.23 -2.77 3.13
CA LEU A 191 -10.53 -2.29 1.79
C LEU A 191 -9.36 -2.68 0.88
N TRP A 192 -9.65 -2.87 -0.40
CA TRP A 192 -8.69 -3.37 -1.38
C TRP A 192 -8.33 -2.30 -2.40
N LEU A 193 -7.03 -2.18 -2.66
CA LEU A 193 -6.45 -1.41 -3.75
C LEU A 193 -6.27 -2.29 -4.97
N TYR A 194 -6.92 -1.93 -6.06
CA TYR A 194 -6.76 -2.56 -7.36
C TYR A 194 -6.31 -1.55 -8.40
N ALA A 195 -5.20 -1.85 -9.09
CA ALA A 195 -4.69 -1.03 -10.19
C ALA A 195 -5.20 -1.59 -11.52
N LEU A 196 -6.24 -0.96 -12.05
CA LEU A 196 -6.78 -1.26 -13.37
C LEU A 196 -5.81 -0.73 -14.44
N PRO A 197 -5.20 -1.59 -15.28
CA PRO A 197 -4.35 -1.13 -16.38
C PRO A 197 -5.18 -0.45 -17.46
N ASN A 198 -4.71 0.69 -17.96
CA ASN A 198 -5.23 1.29 -19.18
C ASN A 198 -4.54 0.61 -20.39
N PRO A 199 -5.27 -0.12 -21.25
CA PRO A 199 -4.67 -0.75 -22.43
C PRO A 199 -4.16 0.24 -23.48
N HIS A 200 -4.57 1.51 -23.39
CA HIS A 200 -4.17 2.59 -24.29
C HIS A 200 -3.72 3.82 -23.49
N PRO A 201 -2.54 3.78 -22.84
CA PRO A 201 -2.05 4.87 -21.97
C PRO A 201 -1.91 6.21 -22.69
N ASP A 202 -1.64 6.19 -23.99
CA ASP A 202 -1.52 7.40 -24.83
C ASP A 202 -2.88 8.04 -25.18
N LYS A 203 -3.99 7.33 -25.00
CA LYS A 203 -5.33 7.84 -25.31
C LYS A 203 -5.94 8.55 -24.10
N PRO A 204 -6.44 9.80 -24.25
CA PRO A 204 -7.17 10.47 -23.19
C PRO A 204 -8.45 9.71 -22.82
N ILE A 205 -8.58 9.38 -21.54
CA ILE A 205 -9.78 8.78 -20.93
C ILE A 205 -10.76 9.91 -20.63
N ARG A 206 -11.95 9.81 -21.23
CA ARG A 206 -13.06 10.73 -21.01
C ARG A 206 -13.82 10.39 -19.71
N GLN A 207 -14.10 9.10 -19.50
CA GLN A 207 -15.00 8.65 -18.44
C GLN A 207 -14.64 7.24 -17.96
N ILE A 208 -14.86 6.97 -16.66
CA ILE A 208 -14.93 5.62 -16.11
C ILE A 208 -16.40 5.22 -15.98
N ILE A 209 -16.73 4.01 -16.44
CA ILE A 209 -18.07 3.44 -16.33
C ILE A 209 -17.99 2.18 -15.47
N CYS A 210 -18.65 2.21 -14.32
CA CYS A 210 -18.71 1.09 -13.38
C CYS A 210 -20.09 0.44 -13.45
N THR A 211 -20.18 -0.75 -14.03
CA THR A 211 -21.44 -1.46 -14.26
C THR A 211 -21.56 -2.63 -13.27
N PRO A 212 -22.58 -2.66 -12.38
CA PRO A 212 -22.80 -3.80 -11.50
C PRO A 212 -23.19 -5.05 -12.31
N LYS A 213 -22.80 -6.23 -11.84
CA LYS A 213 -23.12 -7.52 -12.48
C LYS A 213 -23.74 -8.49 -11.48
N GLU A 214 -23.06 -9.56 -11.12
CA GLU A 214 -23.65 -10.65 -10.34
C GLU A 214 -23.56 -10.40 -8.83
N GLU A 215 -22.74 -9.44 -8.39
CA GLU A 215 -22.53 -9.15 -6.98
C GLU A 215 -22.56 -7.66 -6.66
N ARG A 216 -23.02 -7.33 -5.45
CA ARG A 216 -22.92 -5.97 -4.94
C ARG A 216 -21.48 -5.69 -4.50
N SER A 217 -21.03 -4.48 -4.80
CA SER A 217 -19.73 -3.98 -4.38
C SER A 217 -19.79 -2.49 -4.05
N ALA A 218 -18.77 -2.00 -3.35
CA ALA A 218 -18.66 -0.60 -2.97
C ALA A 218 -17.31 -0.03 -3.40
N ILE A 219 -17.31 1.17 -3.99
CA ILE A 219 -16.11 1.94 -4.34
C ILE A 219 -16.05 3.17 -3.43
N TYR A 220 -14.97 3.30 -2.67
CA TYR A 220 -14.75 4.38 -1.71
C TYR A 220 -13.98 5.56 -2.30
N ALA A 221 -13.00 5.28 -3.16
CA ALA A 221 -12.18 6.30 -3.80
C ALA A 221 -11.49 5.76 -5.05
N ILE A 222 -11.06 6.69 -5.90
CA ILE A 222 -10.28 6.40 -7.10
C ILE A 222 -9.11 7.39 -7.16
N SER A 223 -7.96 6.92 -7.67
CA SER A 223 -6.80 7.74 -8.02
C SER A 223 -6.29 7.28 -9.39
N TYR A 224 -5.59 8.13 -10.13
CA TYR A 224 -4.97 7.73 -11.40
C TYR A 224 -3.52 8.15 -11.46
N THR A 225 -2.76 7.56 -12.38
CA THR A 225 -1.33 7.83 -12.53
C THR A 225 -0.84 7.57 -13.95
N GLY A 226 0.22 8.29 -14.34
CA GLY A 226 0.98 8.05 -15.56
C GLY A 226 2.21 7.15 -15.39
N VAL A 227 2.48 6.62 -14.17
CA VAL A 227 3.62 5.70 -13.98
C VAL A 227 3.43 4.44 -14.81
N GLN A 228 4.50 3.98 -15.46
CA GLN A 228 4.43 2.88 -16.42
C GLN A 228 4.52 1.52 -15.73
N GLU A 229 5.34 1.41 -14.68
CA GLU A 229 5.42 0.21 -13.87
C GLU A 229 4.18 0.07 -12.98
N HIS A 230 3.90 -1.16 -12.56
CA HIS A 230 2.70 -1.46 -11.79
C HIS A 230 2.74 -0.78 -10.41
N PRO A 231 1.80 0.13 -10.08
CA PRO A 231 1.93 1.02 -8.92
C PRO A 231 1.85 0.31 -7.56
N LEU A 232 1.23 -0.87 -7.51
CA LEU A 232 1.09 -1.68 -6.28
C LEU A 232 2.17 -2.78 -6.14
N ARG A 233 3.21 -2.77 -7.00
CA ARG A 233 4.30 -3.75 -6.96
C ARG A 233 5.62 -3.04 -6.70
N PRO A 234 6.13 -3.01 -5.45
CA PRO A 234 7.33 -2.26 -5.07
C PRO A 234 8.65 -2.93 -5.51
N GLY A 235 8.63 -3.76 -6.56
CA GLY A 235 9.84 -4.42 -7.06
C GLY A 235 10.46 -5.47 -6.12
N VAL A 236 11.78 -5.64 -6.23
CA VAL A 236 12.58 -6.61 -5.48
C VAL A 236 13.36 -5.94 -4.35
N ARG A 237 13.86 -6.73 -3.39
CA ARG A 237 14.67 -6.20 -2.28
C ARG A 237 15.93 -5.54 -2.84
N GLN A 238 16.19 -4.32 -2.40
CA GLN A 238 17.37 -3.54 -2.75
C GLN A 238 18.12 -3.12 -1.48
N LYS A 239 19.39 -2.75 -1.65
CA LYS A 239 20.23 -2.19 -0.60
C LYS A 239 20.94 -0.96 -1.11
N LEU A 240 21.01 0.06 -0.27
CA LEU A 240 21.85 1.21 -0.51
C LEU A 240 22.67 1.53 0.73
N ARG A 241 23.85 2.10 0.51
CA ARG A 241 24.60 2.83 1.52
C ARG A 241 24.21 4.29 1.40
N LEU A 242 23.80 4.87 2.51
CA LEU A 242 23.46 6.29 2.63
C LEU A 242 24.41 6.96 3.61
N ALA A 243 25.05 8.05 3.20
CA ALA A 243 25.69 8.96 4.14
C ALA A 243 24.61 9.70 4.94
N LEU A 244 24.71 9.70 6.28
CA LEU A 244 23.69 10.30 7.12
C LEU A 244 23.60 11.82 6.83
N PRO A 245 22.42 12.35 6.46
CA PRO A 245 22.26 13.78 6.30
C PRO A 245 22.41 14.49 7.64
N GLU A 246 22.73 15.79 7.59
CA GLU A 246 22.79 16.63 8.77
C GLU A 246 21.47 16.54 9.58
N GLY A 247 21.60 16.36 10.89
CA GLY A 247 20.46 16.24 11.81
C GLY A 247 19.89 14.82 11.96
N ALA A 248 20.21 13.88 11.07
CA ALA A 248 19.82 12.48 11.24
C ALA A 248 20.58 11.85 12.43
N LYS A 249 19.88 11.02 13.22
CA LYS A 249 20.42 10.41 14.44
C LYS A 249 20.18 8.92 14.46
N LEU A 250 21.21 8.17 14.81
CA LEU A 250 21.09 6.75 15.14
C LEU A 250 20.67 6.61 16.60
N ASN A 251 19.89 5.58 16.89
CA ASN A 251 19.57 5.21 18.26
C ASN A 251 20.72 4.42 18.91
N ALA A 252 20.53 3.98 20.16
CA ALA A 252 21.56 3.26 20.93
C ALA A 252 21.98 1.90 20.33
N LEU A 253 21.23 1.37 19.36
CA LEU A 253 21.56 0.13 18.64
C LEU A 253 22.23 0.42 17.28
N GLY A 254 22.46 1.68 16.94
CA GLY A 254 22.99 2.09 15.65
C GLY A 254 21.95 1.97 14.53
N THR A 255 20.65 2.05 14.82
CA THR A 255 19.60 2.04 13.78
C THR A 255 19.03 3.43 13.56
N LEU A 256 18.68 3.72 12.31
CA LEU A 256 17.98 4.93 11.92
C LEU A 256 16.47 4.67 11.98
N ASP A 257 15.83 5.20 13.01
CA ASP A 257 14.38 5.09 13.17
C ASP A 257 13.65 6.11 12.28
N GLY A 258 12.46 5.76 11.79
CA GLY A 258 11.58 6.68 11.06
C GLY A 258 11.95 6.95 9.60
N ALA A 259 12.93 6.22 9.03
CA ALA A 259 13.13 6.22 7.58
C ALA A 259 11.89 5.62 6.88
N GLU A 260 11.38 6.30 5.87
CA GLU A 260 10.11 5.97 5.21
C GLU A 260 10.24 6.05 3.68
N ILE A 261 9.41 5.28 2.96
CA ILE A 261 9.31 5.34 1.50
C ILE A 261 7.83 5.51 1.13
N ASP A 262 7.54 6.42 0.20
CA ASP A 262 6.16 6.69 -0.23
C ASP A 262 5.53 5.45 -0.87
N LEU A 263 6.09 4.97 -1.99
CA LEU A 263 5.65 3.82 -2.79
C LEU A 263 6.47 2.56 -2.48
N GLY A 264 6.61 2.24 -1.20
CA GLY A 264 7.47 1.15 -0.75
C GLY A 264 7.50 0.95 0.74
N LEU A 265 8.52 0.22 1.17
CA LEU A 265 8.78 -0.14 2.56
C LEU A 265 10.29 -0.13 2.82
N VAL A 266 10.68 0.51 3.92
CA VAL A 266 12.00 0.29 4.54
C VAL A 266 11.93 -1.00 5.34
N ILE A 267 12.78 -1.98 4.99
CA ILE A 267 12.93 -3.24 5.72
C ILE A 267 13.81 -3.04 6.94
N SER A 268 14.93 -2.33 6.77
CA SER A 268 15.84 -1.96 7.86
C SER A 268 16.74 -0.79 7.47
N ALA A 269 17.19 -0.02 8.47
CA ALA A 269 18.18 1.03 8.30
C ALA A 269 19.17 0.97 9.47
N ARG A 270 20.37 0.43 9.24
CA ARG A 270 21.36 0.11 10.28
C ARG A 270 22.71 0.75 9.96
N ALA A 271 23.47 1.11 10.97
CA ALA A 271 24.83 1.62 10.83
C ALA A 271 25.66 0.68 9.95
N VAL A 272 26.46 1.27 9.06
CA VAL A 272 27.50 0.52 8.34
C VAL A 272 28.48 -0.06 9.37
N LEU A 273 28.90 -1.30 9.15
CA LEU A 273 30.00 -1.90 9.91
C LEU A 273 31.32 -1.59 9.21
N GLU A 274 32.20 -0.86 9.90
CA GLU A 274 33.53 -0.48 9.46
C GLU A 274 34.54 -1.51 9.95
N TYR A 275 35.16 -2.20 9.01
CA TYR A 275 36.20 -3.20 9.29
C TYR A 275 37.57 -2.58 9.10
N ASP A 276 38.43 -2.70 10.11
CA ASP A 276 39.84 -2.36 9.97
C ASP A 276 40.53 -3.45 9.13
N ARG A 277 40.87 -3.09 7.89
CA ARG A 277 41.47 -4.02 6.92
C ARG A 277 42.81 -4.57 7.39
N GLU A 278 43.65 -3.73 7.98
CA GLU A 278 45.00 -4.15 8.40
C GLU A 278 44.91 -5.12 9.58
N ARG A 279 44.05 -4.81 10.56
CA ARG A 279 43.80 -5.72 11.68
C ARG A 279 43.16 -7.02 11.23
N TRP A 280 42.18 -6.95 10.32
CA TRP A 280 41.49 -8.14 9.81
C TRP A 280 42.42 -9.12 9.08
N LEU A 281 43.41 -8.60 8.35
CA LEU A 281 44.43 -9.42 7.68
C LEU A 281 45.62 -9.78 8.60
N GLY A 282 45.62 -9.29 9.82
CA GLY A 282 46.67 -9.48 10.82
C GLY A 282 46.56 -10.80 11.58
N GLN A 283 47.28 -10.87 12.71
CA GLN A 283 47.33 -12.05 13.58
C GLN A 283 46.30 -12.01 14.72
N GLU A 284 45.51 -10.93 14.82
CA GLU A 284 44.51 -10.77 15.88
C GLU A 284 43.37 -11.79 15.68
N PRO A 285 43.08 -12.66 16.67
CA PRO A 285 42.15 -13.77 16.48
C PRO A 285 40.69 -13.33 16.38
N ASN A 286 40.35 -12.12 16.84
CA ASN A 286 38.99 -11.61 16.84
C ASN A 286 38.97 -10.10 16.59
N VAL A 287 38.74 -9.72 15.34
CA VAL A 287 38.59 -8.31 14.94
C VAL A 287 37.10 -8.02 14.75
N GLN A 288 36.51 -7.30 15.69
CA GLN A 288 35.12 -6.86 15.58
C GLN A 288 35.03 -5.55 14.79
N PRO A 289 34.03 -5.39 13.91
CA PRO A 289 33.81 -4.12 13.23
C PRO A 289 33.31 -3.05 14.19
N VAL A 290 33.52 -1.79 13.83
CA VAL A 290 32.95 -0.63 14.54
C VAL A 290 31.72 -0.14 13.78
N GLN A 291 30.67 0.26 14.50
CA GLN A 291 29.52 0.89 13.86
C GLN A 291 29.87 2.30 13.39
N SER A 292 29.54 2.61 12.15
CA SER A 292 29.67 3.95 11.59
C SER A 292 28.63 4.89 12.21
N ASN A 293 29.08 6.08 12.61
CA ASN A 293 28.18 7.17 13.00
C ASN A 293 27.83 8.11 11.84
N GLN A 294 28.29 7.79 10.62
CA GLN A 294 28.18 8.67 9.45
C GLN A 294 27.46 8.01 8.29
N SER A 295 27.18 6.71 8.34
CA SER A 295 26.54 5.99 7.24
C SER A 295 25.66 4.86 7.73
N VAL A 296 24.59 4.61 6.99
CA VAL A 296 23.69 3.47 7.19
C VAL A 296 23.58 2.64 5.91
N VAL A 297 23.35 1.33 6.10
CA VAL A 297 22.80 0.45 5.06
C VAL A 297 21.30 0.45 5.23
N ILE A 298 20.59 0.83 4.16
CA ILE A 298 19.13 0.77 4.09
C ILE A 298 18.76 -0.37 3.17
N GLU A 299 17.98 -1.31 3.70
CA GLU A 299 17.33 -2.36 2.91
C GLU A 299 15.88 -1.99 2.69
N TYR A 300 15.40 -2.11 1.45
CA TYR A 300 14.06 -1.65 1.10
C TYR A 300 13.44 -2.42 -0.07
N LEU A 301 12.13 -2.24 -0.22
CA LEU A 301 11.33 -2.56 -1.40
C LEU A 301 10.68 -1.25 -1.85
N ALA A 302 10.81 -0.86 -3.11
CA ALA A 302 10.19 0.36 -3.60
C ALA A 302 9.91 0.34 -5.11
N HIS A 303 8.85 1.04 -5.50
CA HIS A 303 8.62 1.41 -6.89
C HIS A 303 9.83 2.21 -7.43
N PRO A 304 10.21 2.09 -8.72
CA PRO A 304 11.36 2.82 -9.29
C PRO A 304 11.28 4.34 -9.12
N MET A 305 10.06 4.90 -9.13
CA MET A 305 9.80 6.33 -8.94
C MET A 305 9.54 6.73 -7.48
N ALA A 306 9.85 5.86 -6.52
CA ALA A 306 9.63 6.15 -5.11
C ALA A 306 10.67 7.12 -4.54
N LYS A 307 10.29 7.82 -3.48
CA LYS A 307 11.17 8.69 -2.72
C LYS A 307 11.44 8.13 -1.33
N LEU A 308 12.70 8.21 -0.91
CA LEU A 308 13.15 7.88 0.43
C LEU A 308 13.19 9.14 1.28
N TYR A 309 12.57 9.07 2.46
CA TYR A 309 12.49 10.15 3.43
C TYR A 309 13.29 9.78 4.67
N ILE A 310 14.28 10.60 4.99
CA ILE A 310 15.20 10.39 6.11
C ILE A 310 14.98 11.49 7.14
N PRO A 311 14.62 11.16 8.39
CA PRO A 311 14.37 12.17 9.39
C PRO A 311 15.64 12.94 9.76
N THR A 312 15.54 14.26 9.73
CA THR A 312 16.61 15.21 10.09
C THR A 312 16.23 16.09 11.30
N GLY A 313 15.03 15.88 11.85
CA GLY A 313 14.46 16.61 12.97
C GLY A 313 13.03 16.10 13.27
N PRO A 314 12.30 16.73 14.23
CA PRO A 314 10.95 16.31 14.59
C PRO A 314 9.97 16.30 13.42
N ASP A 315 10.04 17.31 12.55
CA ASP A 315 9.11 17.52 11.42
C ASP A 315 9.86 17.79 10.10
N SER A 316 11.15 17.46 10.02
CA SER A 316 11.99 17.71 8.84
C SER A 316 12.61 16.41 8.31
N HIS A 317 12.77 16.36 6.98
CA HIS A 317 13.29 15.19 6.29
C HIS A 317 14.23 15.61 5.16
N ALA A 318 15.33 14.88 5.00
CA ALA A 318 16.04 14.82 3.73
C ALA A 318 15.29 13.86 2.79
N VAL A 319 15.16 14.25 1.52
CA VAL A 319 14.41 13.48 0.51
C VAL A 319 15.36 13.06 -0.59
N TYR A 320 15.34 11.76 -0.92
CA TYR A 320 16.17 11.18 -1.96
C TYR A 320 15.27 10.53 -3.01
N ASP A 321 15.54 10.82 -4.28
CA ASP A 321 14.90 10.14 -5.40
C ASP A 321 15.60 8.79 -5.62
N LEU A 322 14.87 7.68 -5.46
CA LEU A 322 15.44 6.35 -5.62
C LEU A 322 15.77 6.02 -7.09
N ALA A 323 15.19 6.75 -8.06
CA ALA A 323 15.59 6.64 -9.46
C ALA A 323 17.00 7.22 -9.70
N GLN A 324 17.47 8.09 -8.81
CA GLN A 324 18.77 8.77 -8.90
C GLN A 324 19.78 8.26 -7.85
N ALA A 325 19.52 7.09 -7.26
CA ALA A 325 20.28 6.54 -6.14
C ALA A 325 21.77 6.23 -6.41
N ASN A 326 22.32 6.56 -7.58
CA ASN A 326 23.75 6.47 -7.89
C ASN A 326 24.48 7.83 -7.87
N ASP A 327 23.80 8.93 -7.55
CA ASP A 327 24.38 10.28 -7.51
C ASP A 327 25.03 10.58 -6.14
N GLY A 328 26.18 9.94 -5.86
CA GLY A 328 27.20 10.34 -4.88
C GLY A 328 26.87 10.21 -3.38
N ALA A 329 25.69 10.67 -2.93
CA ALA A 329 25.24 10.58 -1.52
C ALA A 329 24.60 9.22 -1.19
N VAL A 330 24.11 8.55 -2.22
CA VAL A 330 23.52 7.21 -2.19
C VAL A 330 24.38 6.34 -3.10
N ALA A 331 24.77 5.16 -2.61
CA ALA A 331 25.45 4.16 -3.41
C ALA A 331 24.71 2.84 -3.29
N THR A 332 24.21 2.33 -4.42
CA THR A 332 23.59 1.00 -4.49
C THR A 332 24.64 -0.07 -4.14
N ILE A 333 24.29 -0.99 -3.24
CA ILE A 333 25.15 -2.11 -2.87
C ILE A 333 24.57 -3.37 -3.54
N ASN A 334 25.36 -4.01 -4.39
CA ASN A 334 24.99 -5.27 -5.06
C ASN A 334 24.96 -6.46 -4.11
#